data_AF-A0AAU0KIF3-F1
#
_entry.id   AF-A0AAU0KIF3-F1
#
_cell.length_a   1.000
_cell.length_b   1.000
_cell.length_c   1.000
_cell.angle_alpha   90.00
_cell.angle_beta   90.00
_cell.angle_gamma   90.00
#
_symmetry.space_group_name_H-M   'P 1'
#
loop_
_entity.id
_entity.type
_entity.pdbx_description
1 polymer ?
#
loop_
_entity_poly.entity_id
_entity_poly.type
_entity_poly.pdbx_seq_one_letter_code
_entity_poly.pdbx_strand_id
1 'polypeptide(L)'
;MQIQPSGSPSSQFPMLELELIESIIKACSQWLTRPQWLAILECRLEALLAELEIITRPQSFPARPVMKTISRGFEYRGIVYARWNKISIHIDLLRYLWTDFPDRREAMARAMGRDSRIRPYVARTLAELFPGQTPAFASRHGRPLVDDWYVDTNLNPRQMPAILSAAVATAGFELGKEVKLYWRQTQIK
;
A
#
# COMPACT_ATOMS: atom_id res chain seq x y z
N MET A 1 54.45 15.65 72.74
CA MET A 1 53.91 14.78 71.67
C MET A 1 54.83 13.58 71.48
N GLN A 2 54.28 12.45 71.02
CA GLN A 2 54.87 11.12 70.70
C GLN A 2 55.00 10.18 71.92
N ILE A 3 53.99 9.35 72.24
CA ILE A 3 53.43 8.12 71.60
C ILE A 3 54.39 6.93 71.68
N GLN A 4 54.12 6.03 72.64
CA GLN A 4 54.58 4.63 72.64
C GLN A 4 53.90 3.85 71.50
N PRO A 5 54.54 2.79 70.95
CA PRO A 5 53.82 1.67 70.40
C PRO A 5 53.91 0.48 71.36
N SER A 6 52.76 0.15 71.92
CA SER A 6 52.42 -1.11 72.54
C SER A 6 52.26 -2.22 71.50
N GLY A 7 52.72 -3.42 71.86
CA GLY A 7 52.01 -4.67 71.56
C GLY A 7 52.30 -5.36 70.22
N SER A 8 52.69 -6.62 70.31
CA SER A 8 52.37 -7.61 69.27
C SER A 8 51.92 -8.90 69.96
N PRO A 9 50.61 -9.21 70.04
CA PRO A 9 50.17 -10.55 70.37
C PRO A 9 50.06 -11.38 69.09
N SER A 10 50.82 -12.48 69.11
CA SER A 10 50.65 -13.75 68.39
C SER A 10 49.33 -13.94 67.62
N SER A 11 49.47 -14.16 66.31
CA SER A 11 48.43 -14.67 65.41
C SER A 11 48.09 -16.13 65.75
N GLN A 12 46.94 -16.37 66.36
CA GLN A 12 46.34 -17.69 66.53
C GLN A 12 45.30 -17.87 65.41
N PHE A 13 45.60 -18.70 64.41
CA PHE A 13 44.68 -19.04 63.32
C PHE A 13 43.47 -19.80 63.90
N PRO A 14 42.21 -19.37 63.68
CA PRO A 14 41.04 -20.01 64.28
C PRO A 14 40.62 -21.23 63.46
N MET A 15 41.23 -22.38 63.75
CA MET A 15 40.93 -23.67 63.10
C MET A 15 39.44 -24.04 63.11
N LEU A 16 38.73 -23.67 64.18
CA LEU A 16 37.28 -23.87 64.33
C LEU A 16 36.44 -23.08 63.31
N GLU A 17 36.86 -21.88 62.93
CA GLU A 17 36.15 -21.07 61.94
C GLU A 17 36.30 -21.68 60.54
N LEU A 18 37.48 -22.23 60.26
CA LEU A 18 37.77 -22.89 58.99
C LEU A 18 36.96 -24.19 58.83
N GLU A 19 36.90 -25.02 59.87
CA GLU A 19 36.07 -26.23 59.89
C GLU A 19 34.57 -25.92 59.73
N LEU A 20 34.10 -24.83 60.36
CA LEU A 20 32.72 -24.37 60.20
C LEU A 20 32.43 -23.97 58.75
N ILE A 21 33.32 -23.18 58.14
CA ILE A 21 33.18 -22.72 56.75
C ILE A 21 33.19 -23.91 55.79
N GLU A 22 34.10 -24.88 55.96
CA GLU A 22 34.15 -26.09 55.14
C GLU A 22 32.86 -26.92 55.26
N SER A 23 32.30 -27.03 56.47
CA SER A 23 31.03 -27.74 56.68
C SER A 23 29.86 -27.07 55.95
N ILE A 24 29.83 -25.73 55.94
CA ILE A 24 28.80 -24.93 55.25
C ILE A 24 28.94 -25.10 53.74
N ILE A 25 30.15 -24.99 53.20
CA ILE A 25 30.43 -25.20 51.77
C ILE A 25 30.01 -26.63 51.34
N LYS A 26 30.32 -27.63 52.16
CA LYS A 26 29.94 -29.02 51.90
C LYS A 26 28.42 -29.22 51.94
N ALA A 27 27.73 -28.60 52.89
CA ALA A 27 26.27 -28.62 52.93
C ALA A 27 25.68 -27.93 51.67
N CYS A 28 26.10 -26.72 51.35
CA CYS A 28 25.61 -25.97 50.18
C CYS A 28 25.85 -26.72 48.86
N SER A 29 27.03 -27.33 48.68
CA SER A 29 27.34 -28.14 47.49
C SER A 29 26.50 -29.42 47.41
N GLN A 30 26.26 -30.10 48.55
CA GLN A 30 25.36 -31.25 48.60
C GLN A 30 23.91 -30.89 48.23
N TRP A 31 23.43 -29.72 48.64
CA TRP A 31 22.12 -29.20 48.25
C TRP A 31 22.04 -28.90 46.75
N LEU A 32 23.10 -28.35 46.14
CA LEU A 32 23.18 -28.12 44.69
C LEU A 32 23.25 -29.42 43.87
N THR A 33 23.93 -30.45 44.38
CA THR A 33 24.05 -31.74 43.68
C THR A 33 22.87 -32.69 43.89
N ARG A 34 21.85 -32.31 44.68
CA ARG A 34 20.64 -33.14 44.83
C ARG A 34 19.88 -33.16 43.51
N PRO A 35 19.72 -34.32 42.85
CA PRO A 35 19.09 -34.42 41.53
C PRO A 35 17.64 -33.93 41.52
N GLN A 36 16.97 -33.92 42.67
CA GLN A 36 15.61 -33.40 42.82
C GLN A 36 15.52 -31.87 42.61
N TRP A 37 16.54 -31.10 43.00
CA TRP A 37 16.52 -29.64 42.84
C TRP A 37 16.72 -29.22 41.38
N LEU A 38 17.63 -29.89 40.68
CA LEU A 38 17.81 -29.69 39.24
C LEU A 38 16.53 -30.00 38.48
N ALA A 39 15.88 -31.13 38.78
CA ALA A 39 14.60 -31.49 38.17
C ALA A 39 13.49 -30.45 38.43
N ILE A 40 13.42 -29.86 39.64
CA ILE A 40 12.45 -28.79 39.95
C ILE A 40 12.72 -27.54 39.11
N LEU A 41 13.99 -27.15 38.95
CA LEU A 41 14.39 -25.98 38.17
C LEU A 41 14.14 -26.19 36.67
N GLU A 42 14.43 -27.39 36.15
CA GLU A 42 14.15 -27.77 34.76
C GLU A 42 12.66 -27.73 34.47
N CYS A 43 11.82 -28.33 35.32
CA CYS A 43 10.36 -28.23 35.20
C CYS A 43 9.87 -26.78 35.21
N ARG A 44 10.48 -25.91 36.03
CA ARG A 44 10.09 -24.49 36.08
C ARG A 44 10.53 -23.74 34.82
N LEU A 45 11.69 -24.06 34.27
CA LEU A 45 12.18 -23.51 33.01
C LEU A 45 11.25 -23.88 31.85
N GLU A 46 10.85 -25.15 31.75
CA GLU A 46 9.92 -25.63 30.72
C GLU A 46 8.57 -24.91 30.80
N ALA A 47 8.02 -24.74 32.00
CA ALA A 47 6.76 -24.01 32.20
C ALA A 47 6.85 -22.55 31.72
N LEU A 48 7.95 -21.86 32.03
CA LEU A 48 8.16 -20.47 31.59
C LEU A 48 8.35 -20.37 30.08
N LEU A 49 9.05 -21.33 29.46
CA LEU A 49 9.21 -21.38 28.00
C LEU A 49 7.86 -21.60 27.31
N ALA A 50 7.00 -22.46 27.86
CA ALA A 50 5.65 -22.69 27.33
C ALA A 50 4.76 -21.44 27.43
N GLU A 51 4.79 -20.73 28.56
CA GLU A 51 4.10 -19.44 28.71
C GLU A 51 4.61 -18.41 27.69
N LEU A 52 5.92 -18.35 27.51
CA LEU A 52 6.55 -17.42 26.57
C LEU A 52 6.19 -17.76 25.13
N GLU A 53 6.10 -19.03 24.76
CA GLU A 53 5.60 -19.45 23.45
C GLU A 53 4.15 -19.01 23.22
N ILE A 54 3.27 -19.15 24.21
CA ILE A 54 1.87 -18.71 24.11
C ILE A 54 1.80 -17.18 23.88
N ILE A 55 2.60 -16.40 24.60
CA ILE A 55 2.60 -14.94 24.52
C ILE A 55 3.23 -14.45 23.21
N THR A 56 4.28 -15.11 22.74
CA THR A 56 5.06 -14.69 21.57
C THR A 56 4.58 -15.30 20.27
N ARG A 57 3.69 -16.30 20.31
CA ARG A 57 3.09 -16.89 19.12
C ARG A 57 2.39 -15.78 18.33
N PRO A 58 2.79 -15.52 17.07
CA PRO A 58 2.12 -14.53 16.24
C PRO A 58 0.66 -14.91 16.10
N GLN A 59 -0.24 -14.11 16.67
CA GLN A 59 -1.66 -14.30 16.44
C GLN A 59 -1.93 -13.93 14.98
N SER A 60 -2.19 -14.94 14.15
CA SER A 60 -2.74 -14.76 12.82
C SER A 60 -4.19 -14.30 12.97
N PHE A 61 -4.40 -13.02 13.22
CA PHE A 61 -5.72 -12.43 13.07
C PHE A 61 -6.11 -12.55 11.60
N PRO A 62 -7.30 -13.10 11.26
CA PRO A 62 -7.79 -12.97 9.91
C PRO A 62 -7.93 -11.47 9.62
N ALA A 63 -7.12 -10.96 8.70
CA ALA A 63 -7.16 -9.57 8.31
C ALA A 63 -8.59 -9.24 7.85
N ARG A 64 -9.29 -8.36 8.58
CA ARG A 64 -10.52 -7.75 8.03
C ARG A 64 -10.11 -7.06 6.72
N PRO A 65 -10.80 -7.30 5.60
CA PRO A 65 -10.50 -6.58 4.37
C PRO A 65 -10.70 -5.09 4.64
N VAL A 66 -9.59 -4.35 4.67
CA VAL A 66 -9.62 -2.89 4.81
C VAL A 66 -10.17 -2.37 3.50
N MET A 67 -11.47 -2.03 3.49
CA MET A 67 -12.12 -1.46 2.32
C MET A 67 -11.39 -0.17 1.94
N LYS A 68 -10.67 -0.18 0.82
CA LYS A 68 -10.02 1.02 0.30
C LYS A 68 -11.06 1.83 -0.44
N THR A 69 -11.29 3.05 0.02
CA THR A 69 -12.20 3.97 -0.66
C THR A 69 -11.41 4.70 -1.76
N ILE A 70 -11.72 4.42 -3.02
CA ILE A 70 -11.13 5.12 -4.16
C ILE A 70 -11.99 6.35 -4.47
N SER A 71 -11.33 7.52 -4.51
CA SER A 71 -11.93 8.77 -4.94
C SER A 71 -12.32 8.72 -6.41
N ARG A 72 -13.16 9.65 -6.87
CA ARG A 72 -13.52 9.75 -8.28
C ARG A 72 -12.25 9.86 -9.15
N GLY A 73 -12.21 9.17 -10.28
CA GLY A 73 -11.01 9.10 -11.11
C GLY A 73 -11.03 7.94 -12.10
N PHE A 74 -9.83 7.49 -12.46
CA PHE A 74 -9.64 6.28 -13.25
C PHE A 74 -8.34 5.57 -12.83
N GLU A 75 -8.26 4.27 -13.11
CA GLU A 75 -7.04 3.49 -13.04
C GLU A 75 -6.60 3.18 -14.46
N TYR A 76 -5.32 3.35 -14.76
CA TYR A 76 -4.74 3.04 -16.05
C TYR A 76 -3.41 2.32 -15.82
N ARG A 77 -3.30 1.08 -16.31
CA ARG A 77 -2.12 0.21 -16.11
C ARG A 77 -1.72 0.07 -14.63
N GLY A 78 -2.72 -0.04 -13.75
CA GLY A 78 -2.51 -0.19 -12.30
C GLY A 78 -2.23 1.11 -11.54
N ILE A 79 -2.11 2.26 -12.21
CA ILE A 79 -1.91 3.57 -11.56
C ILE A 79 -3.25 4.29 -11.44
N VAL A 80 -3.59 4.76 -10.25
CA VAL A 80 -4.85 5.48 -9.97
C VAL A 80 -4.66 6.99 -10.09
N TYR A 81 -5.48 7.61 -10.93
CA TYR A 81 -5.53 9.04 -11.17
C TYR A 81 -6.83 9.65 -10.63
N ALA A 82 -6.72 10.41 -9.54
CA ALA A 82 -7.86 11.10 -8.94
C ALA A 82 -8.29 12.32 -9.77
N ARG A 83 -9.60 12.47 -10.02
CA ARG A 83 -10.19 13.60 -10.76
C ARG A 83 -11.56 13.98 -10.21
N TRP A 84 -11.77 15.28 -10.06
CA TRP A 84 -12.98 15.83 -9.43
C TRP A 84 -14.24 15.76 -10.29
N ASN A 85 -14.11 15.86 -11.62
CA ASN A 85 -15.24 15.90 -12.53
C ASN A 85 -15.11 14.86 -13.66
N LYS A 86 -16.23 14.51 -14.28
CA LYS A 86 -16.30 13.47 -15.32
C LYS A 86 -15.62 13.88 -16.62
N ILE A 87 -15.66 15.17 -16.96
CA ILE A 87 -14.99 15.71 -18.16
C ILE A 87 -13.47 15.56 -18.04
N SER A 88 -12.89 15.83 -16.87
CA SER A 88 -11.47 15.64 -16.61
C SER A 88 -11.05 14.18 -16.67
N ILE A 89 -11.87 13.25 -16.14
CA ILE A 89 -11.63 11.81 -16.32
C ILE A 89 -11.61 11.46 -17.81
N HIS A 90 -12.58 11.97 -18.56
CA HIS A 90 -12.73 11.71 -19.99
C HIS A 90 -11.52 12.22 -20.79
N ILE A 91 -11.15 13.49 -20.62
CA ILE A 91 -10.03 14.11 -21.35
C ILE A 91 -8.71 13.41 -20.97
N ASP A 92 -8.44 13.21 -19.68
CA ASP A 92 -7.12 12.73 -19.27
C ASP A 92 -6.91 11.26 -19.62
N LEU A 93 -7.93 10.40 -19.50
CA LEU A 93 -7.80 9.03 -19.99
C LEU A 93 -7.55 9.02 -21.50
N LEU A 94 -8.25 9.84 -22.27
CA LEU A 94 -8.00 9.96 -23.71
C LEU A 94 -6.59 10.46 -24.00
N ARG A 95 -6.04 11.39 -23.20
CA ARG A 95 -4.64 11.82 -23.36
C ARG A 95 -3.67 10.67 -23.16
N TYR A 96 -3.84 9.85 -22.12
CA TYR A 96 -3.00 8.67 -21.92
C TYR A 96 -3.08 7.70 -23.10
N LEU A 97 -4.29 7.41 -23.59
CA LEU A 97 -4.48 6.54 -24.74
C LEU A 97 -3.84 7.13 -26.02
N TRP A 98 -3.97 8.44 -26.25
CA TRP A 98 -3.39 9.12 -27.41
C TRP A 98 -1.88 9.21 -27.36
N THR A 99 -1.30 9.39 -26.18
CA THR A 99 0.15 9.41 -26.00
C THR A 99 0.74 8.01 -26.17
N ASP A 100 0.12 6.99 -25.56
CA ASP A 100 0.68 5.64 -25.53
C ASP A 100 0.50 4.86 -26.84
N PHE A 101 -0.51 5.22 -27.65
CA PHE A 101 -0.84 4.51 -28.88
C PHE A 101 -0.98 5.46 -30.08
N PRO A 102 0.10 6.12 -30.51
CA PRO A 102 0.07 7.05 -31.63
C PRO A 102 -0.47 6.40 -32.92
N ASP A 103 -0.09 5.16 -33.17
CA ASP A 103 -0.49 4.41 -34.37
C ASP A 103 -1.99 4.02 -34.38
N ARG A 104 -2.66 4.07 -33.23
CA ARG A 104 -4.07 3.68 -33.08
C ARG A 104 -5.04 4.86 -32.96
N ARG A 105 -4.55 6.11 -32.96
CA ARG A 105 -5.37 7.33 -32.79
C ARG A 105 -6.55 7.39 -33.75
N GLU A 106 -6.30 7.15 -35.04
CA GLU A 106 -7.35 7.15 -36.07
C GLU A 106 -8.37 6.02 -35.88
N ALA A 107 -7.91 4.85 -35.47
CA ALA A 107 -8.81 3.73 -35.19
C ALA A 107 -9.69 4.03 -33.97
N MET A 108 -9.11 4.56 -32.90
CA MET A 108 -9.82 4.96 -31.69
C MET A 108 -10.85 6.07 -31.99
N ALA A 109 -10.46 7.12 -32.72
CA ALA A 109 -11.36 8.20 -33.10
C ALA A 109 -12.58 7.69 -33.89
N ARG A 110 -12.35 6.81 -34.87
CA ARG A 110 -13.43 6.18 -35.65
C ARG A 110 -14.33 5.29 -34.78
N ALA A 111 -13.76 4.49 -33.90
CA ALA A 111 -14.52 3.61 -33.02
C ALA A 111 -15.43 4.43 -32.06
N MET A 112 -14.89 5.52 -31.50
CA MET A 112 -15.66 6.44 -30.66
C MET A 112 -16.82 7.08 -31.43
N GLY A 113 -16.59 7.46 -32.69
CA GLY A 113 -17.58 8.12 -33.54
C GLY A 113 -18.65 7.20 -34.15
N ARG A 114 -18.51 5.87 -34.05
CA ARG A 114 -19.34 4.89 -34.78
C ARG A 114 -20.85 5.08 -34.58
N ASP A 115 -21.26 5.38 -33.35
CA ASP A 115 -22.67 5.53 -33.00
C ASP A 115 -23.16 6.99 -33.07
N SER A 116 -22.26 7.93 -33.38
CA SER A 116 -22.62 9.34 -33.55
C SER A 116 -23.03 9.61 -34.99
N ARG A 117 -24.26 10.09 -35.18
CA ARG A 117 -24.79 10.46 -36.50
C ARG A 117 -24.43 11.87 -36.94
N ILE A 118 -23.99 12.72 -36.00
CA ILE A 118 -23.97 14.18 -36.19
C ILE A 118 -22.55 14.74 -36.16
N ARG A 119 -21.70 14.25 -35.25
CA ARG A 119 -20.33 14.77 -35.10
C ARG A 119 -19.36 13.75 -34.52
N PRO A 120 -18.08 13.77 -34.91
CA PRO A 120 -17.06 13.00 -34.21
C PRO A 120 -16.87 13.53 -32.78
N TYR A 121 -16.32 12.69 -31.90
CA TYR A 121 -15.98 13.11 -30.52
C TYR A 121 -14.53 13.55 -30.37
N VAL A 122 -13.68 13.15 -31.33
CA VAL A 122 -12.26 13.49 -31.40
C VAL A 122 -11.91 13.72 -32.86
N ALA A 123 -11.17 14.78 -33.17
CA ALA A 123 -10.79 15.15 -34.54
C ALA A 123 -9.46 15.92 -34.56
N ARG A 124 -8.85 16.11 -35.74
CA ARG A 124 -7.58 16.85 -35.88
C ARG A 124 -7.77 18.37 -35.93
N THR A 125 -8.99 18.82 -36.19
CA THR A 125 -9.31 20.25 -36.16
C THR A 125 -10.61 20.51 -35.42
N LEU A 126 -10.74 21.73 -34.87
CA LEU A 126 -11.99 22.17 -34.23
C LEU A 126 -13.16 22.23 -35.21
N ALA A 127 -12.89 22.51 -36.49
CA ALA A 127 -13.92 22.57 -37.54
C ALA A 127 -14.48 21.18 -37.86
N GLU A 128 -13.62 20.16 -37.92
CA GLU A 128 -14.04 18.76 -38.08
C GLU A 128 -14.79 18.24 -36.85
N LEU A 129 -14.40 18.69 -35.64
CA LEU A 129 -15.04 18.29 -34.39
C LEU A 129 -16.48 18.80 -34.29
N PHE A 130 -16.75 20.00 -34.81
CA PHE A 130 -18.05 20.65 -34.77
C PHE A 130 -18.47 21.18 -36.16
N PRO A 131 -18.84 20.29 -37.09
CA PRO A 131 -19.20 20.69 -38.44
C PRO A 131 -20.42 21.62 -38.43
N GLY A 132 -20.35 22.72 -39.18
CA GLY A 132 -21.43 23.71 -39.29
C GLY A 132 -21.62 24.61 -38.07
N GLN A 133 -20.75 24.55 -37.05
CA GLN A 133 -20.79 25.43 -35.89
C GLN A 133 -19.85 26.62 -36.04
N THR A 134 -20.08 27.67 -35.22
CA THR A 134 -19.22 28.86 -35.22
C THR A 134 -17.85 28.57 -34.59
N PRO A 135 -16.77 29.28 -34.99
CA PRO A 135 -15.45 29.11 -34.38
C PRO A 135 -15.45 29.38 -32.87
N ALA A 136 -16.29 30.31 -32.40
CA ALA A 136 -16.46 30.60 -30.98
C ALA A 136 -17.06 29.41 -30.21
N PHE A 137 -18.08 28.75 -30.78
CA PHE A 137 -18.65 27.54 -30.21
C PHE A 137 -17.61 26.41 -30.15
N ALA A 138 -16.90 26.18 -31.25
CA ALA A 138 -15.90 25.12 -31.35
C ALA A 138 -14.74 25.34 -30.36
N SER A 139 -14.29 26.58 -30.19
CA SER A 139 -13.25 26.93 -29.20
C SER A 139 -13.74 26.78 -27.76
N ARG A 140 -15.02 27.08 -27.50
CA ARG A 140 -15.62 26.94 -26.17
C ARG A 140 -15.73 25.48 -25.73
N HIS A 141 -16.08 24.59 -26.66
CA HIS A 141 -16.43 23.19 -26.36
C HIS A 141 -15.38 22.16 -26.78
N GLY A 142 -14.43 22.53 -27.63
CA GLY A 142 -13.28 21.70 -27.97
C GLY A 142 -12.13 21.92 -27.00
N ARG A 143 -11.39 20.87 -26.68
CA ARG A 143 -10.14 20.98 -25.91
C ARG A 143 -9.00 20.30 -26.66
N PRO A 144 -7.79 20.85 -26.60
CA PRO A 144 -6.62 20.19 -27.17
C PRO A 144 -6.30 18.91 -26.38
N LEU A 145 -5.92 17.88 -27.14
CA LEU A 145 -5.54 16.56 -26.66
C LEU A 145 -4.02 16.39 -26.76
N VAL A 146 -3.51 15.73 -27.82
CA VAL A 146 -2.09 15.44 -28.09
C VAL A 146 -1.86 15.54 -29.60
N ASP A 147 -0.72 16.10 -30.04
CA ASP A 147 -0.29 16.20 -31.45
C ASP A 147 -1.41 16.67 -32.40
N ASP A 148 -1.93 17.87 -32.14
CA ASP A 148 -3.00 18.52 -32.92
C ASP A 148 -4.37 17.85 -32.89
N TRP A 149 -4.59 16.87 -32.02
CA TRP A 149 -5.93 16.34 -31.79
C TRP A 149 -6.75 17.19 -30.83
N TYR A 150 -8.07 17.22 -31.06
CA TYR A 150 -9.06 17.91 -30.24
C TYR A 150 -10.15 16.94 -29.79
N VAL A 151 -10.70 17.16 -28.59
CA VAL A 151 -11.77 16.37 -27.99
C VAL A 151 -12.98 17.24 -27.65
N ASP A 152 -14.19 16.71 -27.87
CA ASP A 152 -15.47 17.32 -27.50
C ASP A 152 -15.70 17.23 -25.98
N THR A 153 -15.96 18.37 -25.36
CA THR A 153 -16.32 18.45 -23.93
C THR A 153 -17.81 18.74 -23.69
N ASN A 154 -18.56 19.06 -24.74
CA ASN A 154 -20.00 19.26 -24.70
C ASN A 154 -20.76 17.92 -24.81
N LEU A 155 -20.45 17.02 -23.88
CA LEU A 155 -20.97 15.66 -23.86
C LEU A 155 -21.95 15.46 -22.71
N ASN A 156 -22.99 14.68 -22.96
CA ASN A 156 -23.84 14.18 -21.87
C ASN A 156 -23.01 13.21 -21.02
N PRO A 157 -23.00 13.34 -19.68
CA PRO A 157 -22.32 12.39 -18.78
C PRO A 157 -22.69 10.91 -18.98
N ARG A 158 -23.85 10.61 -19.60
CA ARG A 158 -24.27 9.25 -19.95
C ARG A 158 -23.58 8.69 -21.19
N GLN A 159 -23.07 9.54 -22.08
CA GLN A 159 -22.37 9.12 -23.29
C GLN A 159 -20.90 8.79 -23.03
N MET A 160 -20.27 9.48 -22.07
CA MET A 160 -18.84 9.33 -21.77
C MET A 160 -18.40 7.88 -21.50
N PRO A 161 -19.13 7.05 -20.73
CA PRO A 161 -18.74 5.64 -20.54
C PRO A 161 -18.69 4.84 -21.83
N ALA A 162 -19.66 5.03 -22.73
CA ALA A 162 -19.71 4.31 -24.01
C ALA A 162 -18.56 4.74 -24.92
N ILE A 163 -18.32 6.05 -25.01
CA ILE A 163 -17.23 6.63 -25.80
C ILE A 163 -15.86 6.13 -25.31
N LEU A 164 -15.61 6.18 -24.00
CA LEU A 164 -14.36 5.71 -23.42
C LEU A 164 -14.18 4.19 -23.57
N SER A 165 -15.26 3.42 -23.42
CA SER A 165 -15.23 1.97 -23.63
C SER A 165 -14.76 1.63 -25.05
N ALA A 166 -15.30 2.31 -26.07
CA ALA A 166 -14.89 2.11 -27.46
C ALA A 166 -13.42 2.46 -27.71
N ALA A 167 -12.94 3.57 -27.12
CA ALA A 167 -11.53 3.96 -27.21
C ALA A 167 -10.60 2.93 -26.55
N VAL A 168 -10.91 2.51 -25.31
CA VAL A 168 -10.13 1.52 -24.54
C VAL A 168 -10.07 0.18 -25.25
N ALA A 169 -11.20 -0.32 -25.76
CA ALA A 169 -11.25 -1.58 -26.51
C ALA A 169 -10.38 -1.51 -27.79
N THR A 170 -10.41 -0.38 -28.49
CA THR A 170 -9.61 -0.18 -29.71
C THR A 170 -8.12 0.03 -29.41
N ALA A 171 -7.80 0.58 -28.24
CA ALA A 171 -6.44 0.61 -27.72
C ALA A 171 -5.92 -0.79 -27.35
N GLY A 172 -6.79 -1.80 -27.30
CA GLY A 172 -6.44 -3.19 -27.00
C GLY A 172 -6.47 -3.53 -25.52
N PHE A 173 -7.17 -2.74 -24.70
CA PHE A 173 -7.35 -2.98 -23.27
C PHE A 173 -8.77 -3.42 -22.94
N GLU A 174 -8.91 -4.11 -21.81
CA GLU A 174 -10.21 -4.47 -21.26
C GLU A 174 -10.62 -3.49 -20.14
N LEU A 175 -11.80 -2.90 -20.30
CA LEU A 175 -12.38 -2.05 -19.27
C LEU A 175 -12.77 -2.90 -18.05
N GLY A 176 -12.33 -2.49 -16.86
CA GLY A 176 -12.49 -3.23 -15.61
C GLY A 176 -11.23 -4.00 -15.18
N LYS A 177 -10.30 -4.27 -16.10
CA LYS A 177 -9.02 -4.94 -15.82
C LYS A 177 -7.86 -3.96 -15.89
N GLU A 178 -7.38 -3.63 -17.09
CA GLU A 178 -6.25 -2.72 -17.26
C GLU A 178 -6.65 -1.24 -17.13
N VAL A 179 -7.92 -0.93 -17.42
CA VAL A 179 -8.48 0.41 -17.30
C VAL A 179 -9.75 0.37 -16.45
N LYS A 180 -9.81 1.09 -15.34
CA LYS A 180 -11.01 1.16 -14.49
C LYS A 180 -11.50 2.59 -14.38
N LEU A 181 -12.81 2.79 -14.46
CA LEU A 181 -13.44 4.12 -14.38
C LEU A 181 -14.23 4.26 -13.08
N TYR A 182 -13.86 5.25 -12.28
CA TYR A 182 -14.51 5.55 -11.00
C TYR A 182 -15.30 6.84 -11.12
N TRP A 183 -16.52 6.77 -11.67
CA TRP A 183 -17.39 7.94 -11.87
C TRP A 183 -17.92 8.57 -10.58
N ARG A 184 -17.90 7.79 -9.50
CA ARG A 184 -18.25 8.17 -8.14
C ARG A 184 -17.24 7.56 -7.19
N GLN A 185 -17.18 8.08 -5.98
CA GLN A 185 -16.42 7.46 -4.90
C GLN A 185 -16.87 6.01 -4.75
N THR A 186 -15.93 5.08 -4.80
CA THR A 186 -16.18 3.64 -4.88
C THR A 186 -15.33 2.93 -3.84
N GLN A 187 -15.95 2.05 -3.05
CA GLN A 187 -15.21 1.19 -2.13
C GLN A 187 -14.76 -0.06 -2.87
N ILE A 188 -13.48 -0.38 -2.76
CA ILE A 188 -12.87 -1.57 -3.34
C ILE A 188 -12.34 -2.42 -2.19
N LYS A 189 -12.61 -3.72 -2.27
CA LYS A 189 -12.14 -4.70 -1.30
C LYS A 189 -10.69 -5.09 -1.57
#